data_AF-A0A8S0Y8S7-F1
#
_entry.id   AF-A0A8S0Y8S7-F1
#
_cell.length_a   1.000
_cell.length_b   1.000
_cell.length_c   1.000
_cell.angle_alpha   90.00
_cell.angle_beta   90.00
_cell.angle_gamma   90.00
#
_symmetry.space_group_name_H-M   'P 1'
#
loop_
_entity.id
_entity.type
_entity.pdbx_description
1 polymer ?
#
loop_
_entity_poly.entity_id
_entity_poly.type
_entity_poly.pdbx_seq_one_letter_code
_entity_poly.pdbx_strand_id
1 'polypeptide(L)'
;MEGDIMSIFQNLIVKYTRGKGSSIKEDTAFRILGSIYYAVNACVQNQQDSSRSFLISKGNILEIYKKGIEILKETFCQCEKLYEEIKENRLRVPVKMYNDTIDAALPDFFKNYDIIFGAQDTYSSMDYPLVFDDMNIKGIFYIKQYLEKLKVETEFCNFFKESSILEILKGYGEKYKIDISQSPISVFQILIEQCAFLTLCEVFESLDDTFLALLGKTVFYDDLACSSFKLTHEQLINCRGNMEREWQNYYVNFLLGQSEKRIKNIGKTIIHIYG
;
A
#
# COMPACT_ATOMS: atom_id res chain seq x y z
N MET A 1 3.47 36.22 -12.27
CA MET A 1 3.14 34.95 -11.57
C MET A 1 1.81 35.07 -10.84
N GLU A 2 1.67 35.83 -9.74
CA GLU A 2 0.37 35.99 -9.06
C GLU A 2 -0.71 36.64 -9.95
N GLY A 3 -0.37 37.72 -10.68
CA GLY A 3 -1.33 38.40 -11.56
C GLY A 3 -1.90 37.51 -12.68
N ASP A 4 -1.10 36.58 -13.19
CA ASP A 4 -1.51 35.67 -14.25
C ASP A 4 -2.37 34.51 -13.72
N ILE A 5 -2.06 33.98 -12.52
CA ILE A 5 -2.92 32.98 -11.83
C ILE A 5 -4.29 33.58 -11.56
N MET A 6 -4.36 34.83 -11.12
CA MET A 6 -5.62 35.54 -10.91
C MET A 6 -6.41 35.70 -12.22
N SER A 7 -5.73 35.91 -13.35
CA SER A 7 -6.41 35.95 -14.67
C SER A 7 -7.02 34.60 -15.05
N ILE A 8 -6.32 33.49 -14.79
CA ILE A 8 -6.85 32.13 -15.01
C ILE A 8 -8.06 31.90 -14.10
N PHE A 9 -7.92 32.26 -12.84
CA PHE A 9 -8.96 32.12 -11.83
C PHE A 9 -10.25 32.87 -12.20
N GLN A 10 -10.14 34.15 -12.57
CA GLN A 10 -11.31 34.93 -13.03
C GLN A 10 -12.02 34.27 -14.22
N ASN A 11 -11.25 33.78 -15.19
CA ASN A 11 -11.81 33.06 -16.34
C ASN A 11 -12.52 31.76 -15.92
N LEU A 12 -11.97 31.01 -14.96
CA LEU A 12 -12.60 29.80 -14.44
C LEU A 12 -13.87 30.10 -13.64
N ILE A 13 -13.93 31.18 -12.86
CA ILE A 13 -15.17 31.61 -12.18
C ILE A 13 -16.29 31.83 -13.19
N VAL A 14 -16.01 32.60 -14.26
CA VAL A 14 -17.02 32.88 -15.30
C VAL A 14 -17.51 31.59 -15.95
N LYS A 15 -16.60 30.63 -16.20
CA LYS A 15 -16.98 29.30 -16.71
C LYS A 15 -17.84 28.53 -15.70
N TYR A 16 -17.44 28.51 -14.43
CA TYR A 16 -18.13 27.79 -13.36
C TYR A 16 -19.57 28.31 -13.16
N THR A 17 -19.76 29.63 -13.16
CA THR A 17 -21.09 30.26 -13.03
C THR A 17 -21.90 30.25 -14.33
N ARG A 18 -21.35 29.68 -15.42
CA ARG A 18 -21.94 29.72 -16.77
C ARG A 18 -22.27 31.14 -17.22
N GLY A 19 -21.42 32.11 -16.87
CA GLY A 19 -21.59 33.52 -17.22
C GLY A 19 -22.63 34.27 -16.38
N LYS A 20 -23.21 33.67 -15.34
CA LYS A 20 -24.25 34.31 -14.51
C LYS A 20 -23.72 35.25 -13.41
N GLY A 21 -22.40 35.46 -13.33
CA GLY A 21 -21.77 36.40 -12.41
C GLY A 21 -20.40 35.95 -11.90
N SER A 22 -19.79 36.76 -11.03
CA SER A 22 -18.47 36.50 -10.41
C SER A 22 -18.54 36.15 -8.92
N SER A 23 -19.74 36.11 -8.34
CA SER A 23 -19.93 35.77 -6.92
C SER A 23 -20.07 34.25 -6.74
N ILE A 24 -19.15 33.67 -5.97
CA ILE A 24 -19.13 32.26 -5.59
C ILE A 24 -18.83 32.13 -4.09
N LYS A 25 -19.16 30.98 -3.51
CA LYS A 25 -18.78 30.69 -2.12
C LYS A 25 -17.25 30.61 -1.99
N GLU A 26 -16.74 30.98 -0.84
CA GLU A 26 -15.31 30.98 -0.53
C GLU A 26 -14.69 29.58 -0.72
N ASP A 27 -15.35 28.53 -0.23
CA ASP A 27 -14.88 27.13 -0.44
C ASP A 27 -14.76 26.77 -1.92
N THR A 28 -15.68 27.25 -2.76
CA THR A 28 -15.63 27.04 -4.21
C THR A 28 -14.46 27.81 -4.83
N ALA A 29 -14.20 29.03 -4.36
CA ALA A 29 -13.04 29.81 -4.79
C ALA A 29 -11.73 29.09 -4.47
N PHE A 30 -11.57 28.61 -3.23
CA PHE A 30 -10.37 27.85 -2.82
C PHE A 30 -10.22 26.55 -3.60
N ARG A 31 -11.31 25.83 -3.86
CA ARG A 31 -11.29 24.60 -4.65
C ARG A 31 -10.79 24.84 -6.08
N ILE A 32 -11.31 25.87 -6.75
CA ILE A 32 -10.87 26.23 -8.11
C ILE A 32 -9.41 26.69 -8.12
N LEU A 33 -9.00 27.52 -7.16
CA LEU A 33 -7.59 27.93 -7.02
C LEU A 33 -6.67 26.72 -6.81
N GLY A 34 -7.06 25.80 -5.93
CA GLY A 34 -6.34 24.54 -5.71
C GLY A 34 -6.16 23.75 -7.01
N SER A 35 -7.19 23.72 -7.86
CA SER A 35 -7.14 23.02 -9.16
C SER A 35 -6.14 23.66 -10.11
N ILE A 36 -6.08 25.00 -10.14
CA ILE A 36 -5.08 25.73 -10.94
C ILE A 36 -3.67 25.38 -10.47
N TYR A 37 -3.41 25.46 -9.17
CA TYR A 37 -2.09 25.14 -8.62
C TYR A 37 -1.70 23.69 -8.88
N TYR A 38 -2.65 22.76 -8.76
CA TYR A 38 -2.42 21.35 -9.02
C TYR A 38 -2.03 21.11 -10.49
N ALA A 39 -2.73 21.72 -11.45
CA ALA A 39 -2.39 21.65 -12.87
C ALA A 39 -1.03 22.27 -13.18
N VAL A 40 -0.72 23.44 -12.62
CA VAL A 40 0.61 24.07 -12.77
C VAL A 40 1.70 23.13 -12.24
N ASN A 41 1.50 22.57 -11.05
CA ASN A 41 2.45 21.65 -10.44
C ASN A 41 2.64 20.36 -11.26
N ALA A 42 1.56 19.82 -11.85
CA ALA A 42 1.63 18.68 -12.77
C ALA A 42 2.59 18.95 -13.93
N CYS A 43 2.52 20.14 -14.54
CA CYS A 43 3.44 20.52 -15.61
C CYS A 43 4.88 20.69 -15.12
N VAL A 44 5.09 21.27 -13.94
CA VAL A 44 6.44 21.50 -13.39
C VAL A 44 7.10 20.19 -13.01
N GLN A 45 6.41 19.28 -12.33
CA GLN A 45 6.98 18.01 -11.89
C GLN A 45 7.32 17.08 -13.06
N ASN A 46 6.56 17.15 -14.16
CA ASN A 46 6.76 16.30 -15.34
C ASN A 46 7.94 16.73 -16.24
N GLN A 47 8.78 17.68 -15.81
CA GLN A 47 9.92 18.19 -16.58
C GLN A 47 11.24 17.72 -15.97
N GLN A 48 12.33 17.74 -16.73
CA GLN A 48 13.68 17.48 -16.18
C GLN A 48 14.16 18.68 -15.35
N ASP A 49 15.07 18.45 -14.38
CA ASP A 49 15.52 19.48 -13.40
C ASP A 49 16.00 20.80 -14.03
N SER A 50 16.76 20.72 -15.13
CA SER A 50 17.25 21.90 -15.86
C SER A 50 16.12 22.71 -16.51
N SER A 51 15.05 22.05 -16.95
CA SER A 51 13.87 22.66 -17.58
C SER A 51 12.86 23.18 -16.54
N ARG A 52 12.80 22.56 -15.35
CA ARG A 52 11.97 23.03 -14.22
C ARG A 52 12.37 24.43 -13.76
N SER A 53 13.67 24.65 -13.52
CA SER A 53 14.18 25.94 -13.05
C SER A 53 13.89 27.08 -14.04
N PHE A 54 13.97 26.80 -15.34
CA PHE A 54 13.61 27.74 -16.40
C PHE A 54 12.10 28.05 -16.41
N LEU A 55 11.24 27.04 -16.32
CA LEU A 55 9.78 27.22 -16.31
C LEU A 55 9.32 28.03 -15.09
N ILE A 56 9.90 27.77 -13.92
CA ILE A 56 9.59 28.50 -12.69
C ILE A 56 10.05 29.96 -12.79
N SER A 57 11.21 30.23 -13.39
CA SER A 57 11.80 31.58 -13.43
C SER A 57 11.29 32.46 -14.58
N LYS A 58 10.96 31.89 -15.74
CA LYS A 58 10.61 32.64 -16.96
C LYS A 58 9.41 32.10 -17.74
N GLY A 59 8.78 31.01 -17.29
CA GLY A 59 7.68 30.40 -18.01
C GLY A 59 6.39 31.23 -18.00
N ASN A 60 5.66 31.22 -19.12
CA ASN A 60 4.31 31.77 -19.17
C ASN A 60 3.37 30.80 -18.43
N ILE A 61 2.84 31.24 -17.29
CA ILE A 61 2.02 30.41 -16.41
C ILE A 61 0.67 30.00 -17.02
N LEU A 62 0.11 30.76 -17.97
CA LEU A 62 -1.07 30.32 -18.71
C LEU A 62 -0.75 29.11 -19.59
N GLU A 63 0.41 29.12 -20.25
CA GLU A 63 0.87 27.99 -21.04
C GLU A 63 1.25 26.78 -20.16
N ILE A 64 1.87 27.03 -19.00
CA ILE A 64 2.17 25.98 -18.00
C ILE A 64 0.87 25.35 -17.51
N TYR A 65 -0.13 26.16 -17.15
CA TYR A 65 -1.44 25.68 -16.72
C TYR A 65 -2.11 24.83 -17.81
N LYS A 66 -2.16 25.32 -19.06
CA LYS A 66 -2.73 24.56 -20.19
C LYS A 66 -2.04 23.21 -20.38
N LYS A 67 -0.70 23.18 -20.39
CA LYS A 67 0.07 21.93 -20.48
C LYS A 67 -0.20 21.00 -19.29
N GLY A 68 -0.32 21.57 -18.10
CA GLY A 68 -0.72 20.87 -16.89
C GLY A 68 -2.05 20.16 -17.05
N ILE A 69 -3.07 20.87 -17.56
CA ILE A 69 -4.38 20.28 -17.84
C ILE A 69 -4.29 19.12 -18.85
N GLU A 70 -3.48 19.24 -19.90
CA GLU A 70 -3.29 18.12 -20.84
C GLU A 70 -2.63 16.90 -20.17
N ILE A 71 -1.61 17.10 -19.32
CA ILE A 71 -1.00 16.02 -18.52
C ILE A 71 -2.03 15.33 -17.62
N LEU A 72 -2.88 16.11 -16.96
CA LEU A 72 -3.93 15.56 -16.09
C LEU A 72 -4.96 14.73 -16.88
N LYS A 73 -5.36 15.19 -18.08
CA LYS A 73 -6.25 14.43 -18.97
C LYS A 73 -5.61 13.13 -19.46
N GLU A 74 -4.35 13.20 -19.89
CA GLU A 74 -3.62 11.99 -20.32
C GLU A 74 -3.49 10.99 -19.18
N THR A 75 -3.19 11.47 -17.97
CA THR A 75 -3.10 10.63 -16.76
C THR A 75 -4.46 10.02 -16.43
N PHE A 76 -5.55 10.77 -16.55
CA PHE A 76 -6.91 10.24 -16.36
C PHE A 76 -7.21 9.09 -17.33
N CYS A 77 -6.92 9.27 -18.63
CA CYS A 77 -7.11 8.21 -19.62
C CYS A 77 -6.20 6.99 -19.36
N GLN A 78 -5.01 7.16 -18.79
CA GLN A 78 -4.16 6.05 -18.35
C GLN A 78 -4.80 5.29 -17.18
N CYS A 79 -5.34 6.02 -16.20
CA CYS A 79 -6.04 5.42 -15.06
C CYS A 79 -7.28 4.62 -15.52
N GLU A 80 -8.05 5.13 -16.48
CA GLU A 80 -9.19 4.37 -17.04
C GLU A 80 -8.75 3.05 -17.66
N LYS A 81 -7.66 3.04 -18.43
CA LYS A 81 -7.10 1.82 -19.02
C LYS A 81 -6.62 0.84 -17.96
N LEU A 82 -5.87 1.33 -16.96
CA LEU A 82 -5.40 0.51 -15.83
C LEU A 82 -6.57 -0.10 -15.05
N TYR A 83 -7.64 0.66 -14.87
CA TYR A 83 -8.84 0.17 -14.19
C TYR A 83 -9.50 -0.99 -14.94
N GLU A 84 -9.66 -0.89 -16.26
CA GLU A 84 -10.21 -1.99 -17.06
C GLU A 84 -9.31 -3.24 -16.99
N GLU A 85 -7.98 -3.08 -17.06
CA GLU A 85 -7.04 -4.21 -16.88
C GLU A 85 -7.17 -4.88 -15.50
N ILE A 86 -7.32 -4.10 -14.42
CA ILE A 86 -7.52 -4.63 -13.07
C ILE A 86 -8.84 -5.39 -12.97
N LYS A 87 -9.90 -4.86 -13.58
CA LYS A 87 -11.22 -5.49 -13.58
C LYS A 87 -11.22 -6.83 -14.31
N GLU A 88 -10.51 -6.92 -15.44
CA GLU A 88 -10.33 -8.17 -16.19
C GLU A 88 -9.54 -9.21 -15.41
N ASN A 89 -8.49 -8.79 -14.69
CA ASN A 89 -7.58 -9.67 -13.95
C ASN A 89 -7.89 -9.77 -12.45
N ARG A 90 -9.09 -9.33 -12.01
CA ARG A 90 -9.44 -9.23 -10.59
C ARG A 90 -9.35 -10.58 -9.86
N LEU A 91 -9.05 -10.53 -8.57
CA LEU A 91 -9.12 -11.70 -7.70
C LEU A 91 -10.58 -12.10 -7.45
N ARG A 92 -10.84 -13.41 -7.42
CA ARG A 92 -12.12 -14.00 -7.04
C ARG A 92 -12.08 -14.42 -5.58
N VAL A 93 -12.13 -13.43 -4.71
CA VAL A 93 -11.99 -13.59 -3.25
C VAL A 93 -13.17 -12.96 -2.53
N PRO A 94 -13.57 -13.48 -1.35
CA PRO A 94 -14.71 -12.98 -0.60
C PRO A 94 -14.41 -11.69 0.19
N VAL A 95 -13.34 -10.95 -0.11
CA VAL A 95 -12.95 -9.73 0.61
C VAL A 95 -13.76 -8.54 0.09
N LYS A 96 -14.74 -8.08 0.86
CA LYS A 96 -15.69 -7.05 0.41
C LYS A 96 -14.98 -5.75 0.00
N MET A 97 -14.02 -5.27 0.80
CA MET A 97 -13.33 -4.00 0.52
C MET A 97 -12.56 -4.03 -0.80
N TYR A 98 -11.94 -5.16 -1.17
CA TYR A 98 -11.29 -5.34 -2.47
C TYR A 98 -12.31 -5.23 -3.62
N ASN A 99 -13.41 -5.98 -3.51
CA ASN A 99 -14.45 -6.00 -4.55
C ASN A 99 -15.15 -4.64 -4.67
N ASP A 100 -15.55 -4.02 -3.55
CA ASP A 100 -16.21 -2.71 -3.52
C ASP A 100 -15.31 -1.59 -4.07
N THR A 101 -14.00 -1.68 -3.84
CA THR A 101 -13.05 -0.73 -4.43
C THR A 101 -13.13 -0.76 -5.96
N ILE A 102 -13.18 -1.95 -6.55
CA ILE A 102 -13.25 -2.16 -8.00
C ILE A 102 -14.65 -1.89 -8.56
N ASP A 103 -15.70 -2.32 -7.86
CA ASP A 103 -17.07 -2.35 -8.36
C ASP A 103 -17.85 -1.07 -8.05
N ALA A 104 -17.45 -0.30 -7.04
CA ALA A 104 -18.15 0.92 -6.61
C ALA A 104 -17.24 2.15 -6.51
N ALA A 105 -16.14 2.08 -5.73
CA ALA A 105 -15.35 3.27 -5.40
C ALA A 105 -14.64 3.87 -6.63
N LEU A 106 -13.95 3.04 -7.42
CA LEU A 106 -13.25 3.49 -8.63
C LEU A 106 -14.22 4.00 -9.72
N PRO A 107 -15.33 3.30 -10.05
CA PRO A 107 -16.36 3.83 -10.93
C PRO A 107 -16.92 5.19 -10.50
N ASP A 108 -17.20 5.35 -9.20
CA ASP A 108 -17.71 6.62 -8.68
C ASP A 108 -16.67 7.74 -8.82
N PHE A 109 -15.40 7.45 -8.54
CA PHE A 109 -14.31 8.38 -8.79
C PHE A 109 -14.26 8.84 -10.25
N PHE A 110 -14.20 7.90 -11.21
CA PHE A 110 -14.09 8.25 -12.64
C PHE A 110 -15.30 9.04 -13.14
N LYS A 111 -16.48 8.79 -12.58
CA LYS A 111 -17.71 9.52 -12.93
C LYS A 111 -17.71 10.96 -12.43
N ASN A 112 -17.15 11.21 -11.25
CA ASN A 112 -17.31 12.49 -10.54
C ASN A 112 -16.05 13.36 -10.52
N TYR A 113 -14.90 12.83 -10.94
CA TYR A 113 -13.64 13.56 -10.92
C TYR A 113 -13.63 14.76 -11.89
N ASP A 114 -13.28 15.94 -11.39
CA ASP A 114 -13.30 17.20 -12.14
C ASP A 114 -11.89 17.76 -12.33
N ILE A 115 -11.31 17.53 -13.51
CA ILE A 115 -9.97 18.00 -13.89
C ILE A 115 -9.86 19.53 -13.90
N ILE A 116 -10.97 20.27 -14.09
CA ILE A 116 -10.92 21.73 -14.28
C ILE A 116 -11.12 22.46 -12.96
N PHE A 117 -12.14 22.09 -12.20
CA PHE A 117 -12.57 22.85 -11.02
C PHE A 117 -12.15 22.21 -9.69
N GLY A 118 -11.66 20.97 -9.69
CA GLY A 118 -11.26 20.24 -8.49
C GLY A 118 -10.19 19.18 -8.74
N ALA A 119 -9.17 19.47 -9.55
CA ALA A 119 -8.17 18.49 -9.95
C ALA A 119 -7.42 17.83 -8.79
N GLN A 120 -7.23 18.56 -7.68
CA GLN A 120 -6.57 18.09 -6.47
C GLN A 120 -7.44 17.17 -5.61
N ASP A 121 -8.74 17.08 -5.89
CA ASP A 121 -9.66 16.35 -5.03
C ASP A 121 -9.41 14.85 -5.14
N THR A 122 -9.09 14.22 -4.00
CA THR A 122 -9.01 12.76 -3.88
C THR A 122 -10.28 12.28 -3.21
N TYR A 123 -11.06 11.43 -3.89
CA TYR A 123 -12.22 10.79 -3.27
C TYR A 123 -11.75 9.76 -2.24
N SER A 124 -12.30 9.84 -1.03
CA SER A 124 -11.90 9.07 0.15
C SER A 124 -12.64 7.74 0.31
N SER A 125 -13.03 7.10 -0.79
CA SER A 125 -13.89 5.89 -0.78
C SER A 125 -13.13 4.58 -1.07
N MET A 126 -11.81 4.63 -1.26
CA MET A 126 -10.98 3.43 -1.47
C MET A 126 -10.64 2.80 -0.13
N ASP A 127 -11.46 1.84 0.27
CA ASP A 127 -11.37 1.18 1.58
C ASP A 127 -10.37 0.00 1.59
N TYR A 128 -9.98 -0.53 0.43
CA TYR A 128 -9.02 -1.65 0.39
C TYR A 128 -7.60 -1.18 0.75
N PRO A 129 -6.98 -1.73 1.81
CA PRO A 129 -5.66 -1.29 2.25
C PRO A 129 -4.57 -1.90 1.37
N LEU A 130 -3.87 -1.07 0.61
CA LEU A 130 -2.64 -1.47 -0.07
C LEU A 130 -1.49 -1.54 0.93
N VAL A 131 -0.54 -2.46 0.72
CA VAL A 131 0.63 -2.62 1.60
C VAL A 131 1.52 -1.40 1.58
N PHE A 132 1.67 -0.80 0.40
CA PHE A 132 2.44 0.42 0.23
C PHE A 132 1.48 1.53 -0.17
N ASP A 133 1.16 2.46 0.72
CA ASP A 133 0.35 3.63 0.37
C ASP A 133 1.07 4.94 0.71
N ASP A 134 0.95 5.95 -0.16
CA ASP A 134 1.51 7.29 0.06
C ASP A 134 0.41 8.34 0.03
N MET A 135 -0.14 8.59 1.22
CA MET A 135 -1.24 9.53 1.44
C MET A 135 -0.83 11.01 1.25
N ASN A 136 0.45 11.31 0.96
CA ASN A 136 0.88 12.67 0.65
C ASN A 136 0.52 13.09 -0.79
N ILE A 137 0.28 12.11 -1.67
CA ILE A 137 -0.13 12.35 -3.06
C ILE A 137 -1.64 12.59 -3.10
N LYS A 138 -2.09 13.44 -4.03
CA LYS A 138 -3.51 13.81 -4.18
C LYS A 138 -3.98 13.76 -5.62
N GLY A 139 -5.30 13.84 -5.83
CA GLY A 139 -5.95 13.90 -7.13
C GLY A 139 -5.67 12.68 -8.00
N ILE A 140 -5.65 12.87 -9.32
CA ILE A 140 -5.44 11.77 -10.27
C ILE A 140 -4.08 11.07 -10.12
N PHE A 141 -3.04 11.77 -9.64
CA PHE A 141 -1.75 11.14 -9.40
C PHE A 141 -1.78 10.13 -8.25
N TYR A 142 -2.58 10.37 -7.21
CA TYR A 142 -2.80 9.39 -6.15
C TYR A 142 -3.52 8.16 -6.72
N ILE A 143 -4.60 8.38 -7.48
CA ILE A 143 -5.36 7.31 -8.11
C ILE A 143 -4.51 6.46 -9.05
N LYS A 144 -3.64 7.11 -9.84
CA LYS A 144 -2.69 6.39 -10.70
C LYS A 144 -1.79 5.46 -9.88
N GLN A 145 -1.16 6.00 -8.83
CA GLN A 145 -0.29 5.21 -7.97
C GLN A 145 -1.06 4.07 -7.27
N TYR A 146 -2.27 4.35 -6.79
CA TYR A 146 -3.14 3.36 -6.18
C TYR A 146 -3.46 2.22 -7.15
N LEU A 147 -3.87 2.52 -8.39
CA LEU A 147 -4.15 1.53 -9.43
C LEU A 147 -2.91 0.73 -9.81
N GLU A 148 -1.76 1.38 -10.00
CA GLU A 148 -0.50 0.71 -10.32
C GLU A 148 -0.11 -0.30 -9.24
N LYS A 149 -0.26 0.06 -7.96
CA LYS A 149 0.00 -0.82 -6.83
C LYS A 149 -1.02 -1.93 -6.70
N LEU A 150 -2.32 -1.61 -6.81
CA LEU A 150 -3.41 -2.59 -6.79
C LEU A 150 -3.23 -3.63 -7.91
N LYS A 151 -2.79 -3.21 -9.09
CA LYS A 151 -2.44 -4.08 -10.21
C LYS A 151 -1.30 -5.02 -9.84
N VAL A 152 -0.17 -4.50 -9.34
CA VAL A 152 0.98 -5.34 -8.94
C VAL A 152 0.60 -6.33 -7.84
N GLU A 153 -0.13 -5.88 -6.82
CA GLU A 153 -0.65 -6.75 -5.75
C GLU A 153 -1.54 -7.86 -6.32
N THR A 154 -2.47 -7.52 -7.21
CA THR A 154 -3.39 -8.46 -7.85
C THR A 154 -2.66 -9.46 -8.76
N GLU A 155 -1.73 -8.99 -9.58
CA GLU A 155 -0.90 -9.83 -10.45
C GLU A 155 -0.06 -10.81 -9.64
N PHE A 156 0.53 -10.37 -8.53
CA PHE A 156 1.24 -11.25 -7.62
C PHE A 156 0.33 -12.36 -7.07
N CYS A 157 -0.86 -11.99 -6.58
CA CYS A 157 -1.82 -12.96 -6.05
C CYS A 157 -2.26 -13.97 -7.14
N ASN A 158 -2.38 -13.54 -8.39
CA ASN A 158 -2.77 -14.41 -9.51
C ASN A 158 -1.70 -15.44 -9.92
N PHE A 159 -0.47 -15.38 -9.39
CA PHE A 159 0.47 -16.51 -9.53
C PHE A 159 0.02 -17.76 -8.78
N PHE A 160 -0.87 -17.61 -7.80
CA PHE A 160 -1.41 -18.70 -6.99
C PHE A 160 -2.76 -19.16 -7.53
N LYS A 161 -3.06 -20.46 -7.36
CA LYS A 161 -4.38 -20.99 -7.70
C LYS A 161 -5.43 -20.36 -6.77
N GLU A 162 -6.57 -19.98 -7.34
CA GLU A 162 -7.70 -19.42 -6.60
C GLU A 162 -8.07 -20.25 -5.36
N SER A 163 -8.13 -21.59 -5.50
CA SER A 163 -8.43 -22.49 -4.38
C SER A 163 -7.43 -22.37 -3.22
N SER A 164 -6.14 -22.19 -3.54
CA SER A 164 -5.09 -22.03 -2.53
C SER A 164 -5.19 -20.68 -1.83
N ILE A 165 -5.52 -19.62 -2.56
CA ILE A 165 -5.76 -18.28 -1.97
C ILE A 165 -6.93 -18.37 -0.99
N LEU A 166 -8.04 -18.99 -1.40
CA LEU A 166 -9.23 -19.14 -0.55
C LEU A 166 -8.94 -19.96 0.71
N GLU A 167 -8.15 -21.02 0.62
CA GLU A 167 -7.73 -21.82 1.77
C GLU A 167 -6.85 -21.02 2.73
N ILE A 168 -5.89 -20.25 2.22
CA ILE A 168 -5.02 -19.39 3.03
C ILE A 168 -5.85 -18.31 3.74
N LEU A 169 -6.76 -17.64 3.02
CA LEU A 169 -7.64 -16.63 3.60
C LEU A 169 -8.53 -17.23 4.70
N LYS A 170 -9.11 -18.41 4.46
CA LYS A 170 -9.90 -19.12 5.47
C LYS A 170 -9.06 -19.44 6.72
N GLY A 171 -7.87 -19.99 6.54
CA GLY A 171 -6.96 -20.30 7.65
C GLY A 171 -6.53 -19.05 8.42
N TYR A 172 -6.31 -17.92 7.71
CA TYR A 172 -6.05 -16.63 8.34
C TYR A 172 -7.23 -16.17 9.21
N GLY A 173 -8.45 -16.28 8.68
CA GLY A 173 -9.68 -15.92 9.40
C GLY A 173 -9.87 -16.76 10.67
N GLU A 174 -9.65 -18.07 10.59
CA GLU A 174 -9.71 -18.99 11.73
C GLU A 174 -8.64 -18.68 12.78
N LYS A 175 -7.40 -18.42 12.35
CA LYS A 175 -6.27 -18.12 13.23
C LYS A 175 -6.49 -16.84 14.04
N TYR A 176 -6.92 -15.77 13.38
CA TYR A 176 -7.10 -14.46 14.01
C TYR A 176 -8.53 -14.22 14.52
N LYS A 177 -9.45 -15.18 14.31
CA LYS A 177 -10.86 -15.10 14.68
C LYS A 177 -11.55 -13.87 14.10
N ILE A 178 -11.27 -13.58 12.83
CA ILE A 178 -11.84 -12.44 12.10
C ILE A 178 -12.69 -12.92 10.93
N ASP A 179 -13.72 -12.14 10.58
CA ASP A 179 -14.44 -12.32 9.34
C ASP A 179 -13.66 -11.67 8.20
N ILE A 180 -12.99 -12.52 7.41
CA ILE A 180 -12.23 -12.14 6.20
C ILE A 180 -13.07 -11.29 5.25
N SER A 181 -14.37 -11.54 5.16
CA SER A 181 -15.22 -10.84 4.21
C SER A 181 -15.45 -9.37 4.56
N GLN A 182 -15.39 -9.02 5.85
CA GLN A 182 -15.67 -7.67 6.34
C GLN A 182 -14.43 -6.94 6.88
N SER A 183 -13.28 -7.62 6.93
CA SER A 183 -12.08 -7.07 7.54
C SER A 183 -11.26 -6.22 6.56
N PRO A 184 -10.62 -5.12 7.01
CA PRO A 184 -9.68 -4.34 6.23
C PRO A 184 -8.33 -5.06 6.11
N ILE A 185 -8.31 -6.11 5.30
CA ILE A 185 -7.12 -6.93 5.05
C ILE A 185 -6.66 -6.79 3.60
N SER A 186 -5.34 -6.83 3.40
CA SER A 186 -4.73 -6.98 2.08
C SER A 186 -4.54 -8.46 1.78
N VAL A 187 -5.11 -8.94 0.67
CA VAL A 187 -4.91 -10.33 0.21
C VAL A 187 -3.44 -10.54 -0.17
N PHE A 188 -2.84 -9.55 -0.82
CA PHE A 188 -1.44 -9.56 -1.18
C PHE A 188 -0.54 -9.68 0.05
N GLN A 189 -0.80 -8.89 1.10
CA GLN A 189 -0.04 -8.96 2.34
C GLN A 189 -0.06 -10.35 2.95
N ILE A 190 -1.25 -10.96 3.06
CA ILE A 190 -1.38 -12.30 3.63
C ILE A 190 -0.56 -13.31 2.82
N LEU A 191 -0.64 -13.26 1.49
CA LEU A 191 0.08 -14.20 0.63
C LEU A 191 1.59 -14.00 0.66
N ILE A 192 2.08 -12.76 0.62
CA ILE A 192 3.53 -12.49 0.65
C ILE A 192 4.13 -12.89 2.00
N GLU A 193 3.41 -12.71 3.11
CA GLU A 193 3.81 -13.19 4.43
C GLU A 193 3.91 -14.73 4.48
N GLN A 194 2.97 -15.45 3.86
CA GLN A 194 3.08 -16.92 3.75
C GLN A 194 4.30 -17.33 2.92
N CYS A 195 4.59 -16.64 1.81
CA CYS A 195 5.75 -16.93 0.97
C CYS A 195 7.06 -16.67 1.71
N ALA A 196 7.15 -15.54 2.43
CA ALA A 196 8.31 -15.20 3.24
C ALA A 196 8.54 -16.25 4.34
N PHE A 197 7.48 -16.68 5.02
CA PHE A 197 7.55 -17.74 6.03
C PHE A 197 8.10 -19.05 5.45
N LEU A 198 7.55 -19.53 4.33
CA LEU A 198 8.00 -20.76 3.68
C LEU A 198 9.47 -20.68 3.27
N THR A 199 9.87 -19.58 2.65
CA THR A 199 11.26 -19.34 2.24
C THR A 199 12.22 -19.37 3.44
N LEU A 200 11.84 -18.75 4.55
CA LEU A 200 12.65 -18.76 5.77
C LEU A 200 12.68 -20.14 6.44
N CYS A 201 11.59 -20.90 6.41
CA CYS A 201 11.60 -22.28 6.88
C CYS A 201 12.56 -23.17 6.08
N GLU A 202 12.62 -23.02 4.75
CA GLU A 202 13.60 -23.73 3.93
C GLU A 202 15.03 -23.34 4.30
N VAL A 203 15.28 -22.05 4.52
CA VAL A 203 16.57 -21.57 5.02
C VAL A 203 16.88 -22.20 6.37
N PHE A 204 15.96 -22.20 7.33
CA PHE A 204 16.18 -22.78 8.65
C PHE A 204 16.40 -24.30 8.63
N GLU A 205 15.69 -25.05 7.76
CA GLU A 205 15.95 -26.49 7.59
C GLU A 205 17.35 -26.76 7.03
N SER A 206 17.90 -25.85 6.22
CA SER A 206 19.26 -25.99 5.68
C SER A 206 20.36 -25.72 6.70
N LEU A 207 20.03 -25.09 7.85
CA LEU A 207 20.97 -24.78 8.92
C LEU A 207 21.16 -25.96 9.88
N ASP A 208 22.38 -26.13 10.36
CA ASP A 208 22.65 -27.06 11.46
C ASP A 208 22.17 -26.50 12.81
N ASP A 209 22.10 -27.39 13.81
CA ASP A 209 21.62 -27.06 15.15
C ASP A 209 22.48 -25.97 15.84
N THR A 210 23.75 -25.77 15.43
CA THR A 210 24.63 -24.73 15.98
C THR A 210 24.25 -23.35 15.47
N PHE A 211 24.02 -23.22 14.16
CA PHE A 211 23.54 -21.96 13.57
C PHE A 211 22.13 -21.63 14.04
N LEU A 212 21.24 -22.64 14.14
CA LEU A 212 19.92 -22.44 14.74
C LEU A 212 20.04 -21.95 16.19
N ALA A 213 20.94 -22.53 17.00
CA ALA A 213 21.18 -22.05 18.36
C ALA A 213 21.71 -20.61 18.39
N LEU A 214 22.55 -20.19 17.44
CA LEU A 214 23.03 -18.82 17.34
C LEU A 214 21.89 -17.83 17.08
N LEU A 215 20.96 -18.18 16.18
CA LEU A 215 19.75 -17.39 15.95
C LEU A 215 18.84 -17.38 17.18
N GLY A 216 18.68 -18.55 17.82
CA GLY A 216 17.92 -18.72 19.06
C GLY A 216 18.44 -17.83 20.19
N LYS A 217 19.75 -17.59 20.29
CA LYS A 217 20.32 -16.63 21.24
C LYS A 217 19.78 -15.21 21.00
N THR A 218 19.69 -14.78 19.75
CA THR A 218 19.14 -13.45 19.42
C THR A 218 17.63 -13.41 19.68
N VAL A 219 16.91 -14.51 19.45
CA VAL A 219 15.46 -14.59 19.68
C VAL A 219 15.12 -14.59 21.18
N PHE A 220 15.85 -15.35 21.98
CA PHE A 220 15.56 -15.56 23.41
C PHE A 220 16.53 -14.79 24.32
N TYR A 221 17.10 -13.68 23.84
CA TYR A 221 18.13 -12.93 24.57
C TYR A 221 17.68 -12.52 25.98
N ASP A 222 16.46 -12.00 26.10
CA ASP A 222 15.90 -11.57 27.39
C ASP A 222 15.62 -12.75 28.32
N ASP A 223 15.09 -13.86 27.78
CA ASP A 223 14.82 -15.08 28.56
C ASP A 223 16.11 -15.74 29.07
N LEU A 224 17.21 -15.62 28.32
CA LEU A 224 18.53 -16.15 28.71
C LEU A 224 19.16 -15.38 29.88
N ALA A 225 18.77 -14.12 30.11
CA ALA A 225 19.22 -13.38 31.28
C ALA A 225 18.61 -13.92 32.58
N CYS A 226 17.54 -14.70 32.51
CA CYS A 226 16.99 -15.46 33.63
C CYS A 226 17.71 -16.81 33.77
N SER A 227 18.27 -17.10 34.94
CA SER A 227 19.11 -18.27 35.25
C SER A 227 18.42 -19.65 35.18
N SER A 228 17.24 -19.72 34.57
CA SER A 228 16.39 -20.91 34.44
C SER A 228 15.93 -21.21 33.00
N PHE A 229 16.50 -20.56 31.98
CA PHE A 229 16.11 -20.75 30.57
C PHE A 229 16.11 -22.23 30.16
N LYS A 230 14.97 -22.69 29.64
CA LYS A 230 14.81 -24.03 29.06
C LYS A 230 13.89 -23.95 27.86
N LEU A 231 14.46 -24.09 26.67
CA LEU A 231 13.69 -24.14 25.44
C LEU A 231 12.77 -25.38 25.41
N THR A 232 11.47 -25.18 25.61
CA THR A 232 10.42 -26.20 25.54
C THR A 232 9.33 -25.80 24.54
N HIS A 233 8.50 -26.76 24.11
CA HIS A 233 7.31 -26.44 23.30
C HIS A 233 6.39 -25.44 23.98
N GLU A 234 6.20 -25.56 25.29
CA GLU A 234 5.36 -24.63 26.07
C GLU A 234 5.89 -23.20 26.00
N GLN A 235 7.20 -23.01 26.18
CA GLN A 235 7.82 -21.70 26.03
C GLN A 235 7.66 -21.16 24.60
N LEU A 236 7.91 -21.98 23.59
CA LEU A 236 7.74 -21.58 22.19
C LEU A 236 6.29 -21.18 21.86
N ILE A 237 5.28 -21.86 22.44
CA ILE A 237 3.87 -21.49 22.29
C ILE A 237 3.60 -20.12 22.93
N ASN A 238 4.16 -19.86 24.12
CA ASN A 238 3.98 -18.57 24.82
C ASN A 238 4.62 -17.40 24.05
N CYS A 239 5.76 -17.63 23.40
CA CYS A 239 6.47 -16.65 22.58
C CYS A 239 5.83 -16.44 21.20
N ARG A 240 4.98 -17.36 20.74
CA ARG A 240 4.44 -17.37 19.37
C ARG A 240 3.62 -16.11 19.08
N GLY A 241 4.05 -15.33 18.09
CA GLY A 241 3.34 -14.11 17.67
C GLY A 241 3.60 -12.90 18.57
N ASN A 242 4.49 -13.03 19.56
CA ASN A 242 4.83 -11.98 20.52
C ASN A 242 6.30 -11.53 20.41
N MET A 243 7.00 -11.90 19.32
CA MET A 243 8.40 -11.48 19.11
C MET A 243 8.51 -10.07 18.53
N GLU A 244 9.62 -9.40 18.83
CA GLU A 244 9.89 -8.02 18.39
C GLU A 244 9.96 -7.89 16.86
N ARG A 245 10.52 -8.91 16.18
CA ARG A 245 10.72 -8.92 14.73
C ARG A 245 10.03 -10.11 14.08
N GLU A 246 9.46 -9.92 12.89
CA GLU A 246 8.74 -10.97 12.14
C GLU A 246 9.58 -12.23 11.91
N TRP A 247 10.86 -12.10 11.56
CA TRP A 247 11.74 -13.26 11.36
C TRP A 247 11.93 -14.11 12.64
N GLN A 248 11.85 -13.49 13.83
CA GLN A 248 11.90 -14.22 15.10
C GLN A 248 10.61 -15.02 15.29
N ASN A 249 9.45 -14.45 14.93
CA ASN A 249 8.18 -15.18 14.92
C ASN A 249 8.25 -16.37 13.96
N TYR A 250 8.86 -16.21 12.78
CA TYR A 250 9.07 -17.31 11.84
C TYR A 250 10.02 -18.38 12.38
N TYR A 251 11.10 -17.99 13.06
CA TYR A 251 12.02 -18.91 13.74
C TYR A 251 11.32 -19.73 14.85
N VAL A 252 10.50 -19.08 15.68
CA VAL A 252 9.71 -19.75 16.72
C VAL A 252 8.72 -20.74 16.10
N ASN A 253 7.99 -20.34 15.05
CA ASN A 253 7.06 -21.22 14.34
C ASN A 253 7.79 -22.40 13.68
N PHE A 254 8.99 -22.19 13.13
CA PHE A 254 9.84 -23.25 12.61
C PHE A 254 10.21 -24.26 13.68
N LEU A 255 10.70 -23.79 14.85
CA LEU A 255 11.05 -24.67 15.97
C LEU A 255 9.85 -25.47 16.49
N LEU A 256 8.65 -24.88 16.52
CA LEU A 256 7.42 -25.58 16.90
C LEU A 256 7.09 -26.76 15.98
N GLY A 257 7.57 -26.77 14.73
CA GLY A 257 7.44 -27.88 13.80
C GLY A 257 8.49 -28.99 13.97
N GLN A 258 9.50 -28.79 14.82
CA GLN A 258 10.60 -29.74 15.01
C GLN A 258 10.29 -30.78 16.10
N SER A 259 11.01 -31.90 16.07
CA SER A 259 10.90 -32.91 17.13
C SER A 259 11.37 -32.37 18.49
N GLU A 260 10.71 -32.79 19.58
CA GLU A 260 11.10 -32.40 20.94
C GLU A 260 12.60 -32.62 21.23
N LYS A 261 13.17 -33.68 20.68
CA LYS A 261 14.59 -34.03 20.84
C LYS A 261 15.49 -32.97 20.20
N ARG A 262 15.18 -32.54 18.98
CA ARG A 262 15.93 -31.49 18.26
C ARG A 262 15.82 -30.15 19.00
N ILE A 263 14.62 -29.77 19.44
CA ILE A 263 14.41 -28.55 20.24
C ILE A 263 15.24 -28.56 21.52
N LYS A 264 15.24 -29.68 22.27
CA LYS A 264 16.05 -29.83 23.48
C LYS A 264 17.56 -29.74 23.20
N ASN A 265 18.03 -30.27 22.07
CA ASN A 265 19.44 -30.19 21.67
C ASN A 265 19.84 -28.75 21.30
N ILE A 266 19.02 -28.06 20.52
CA ILE A 266 19.21 -26.64 20.18
C ILE A 266 19.22 -25.81 21.47
N GLY A 267 18.25 -26.02 22.37
CA GLY A 267 18.17 -25.32 23.65
C GLY A 267 19.42 -25.49 24.53
N LYS A 268 19.97 -26.71 24.61
CA LYS A 268 21.25 -26.96 25.30
C LYS A 268 22.42 -26.23 24.64
N THR A 269 22.44 -26.21 23.31
CA THR A 269 23.49 -25.53 22.53
C THR A 269 23.42 -24.02 22.72
N ILE A 270 22.22 -23.43 22.79
CA ILE A 270 22.02 -22.01 23.11
C ILE A 270 22.66 -21.67 24.47
N ILE A 271 22.37 -22.47 25.50
CA ILE A 271 22.92 -22.28 26.84
C ILE A 271 24.46 -22.43 26.82
N HIS A 272 24.98 -23.42 26.10
CA HIS A 272 26.43 -23.65 26.01
C HIS A 272 27.19 -22.54 25.25
N ILE A 273 26.55 -21.90 24.26
CA ILE A 273 27.13 -20.74 23.56
C ILE A 273 27.13 -19.48 24.44
N TYR A 274 26.33 -19.45 25.52
CA TYR A 274 26.12 -18.28 26.38
C TYR A 274 26.80 -18.36 27.76
N GLY A 275 26.91 -19.57 28.34
CA GLY A 275 27.55 -19.81 29.64
C GLY A 275 29.05 -20.06 29.53
#